data_AF-A6UWY3-F1
#
_entry.id   AF-A6UWY3-F1
#
_cell.length_a   1.000
_cell.length_b   1.000
_cell.length_c   1.000
_cell.angle_alpha   90.00
_cell.angle_beta   90.00
_cell.angle_gamma   90.00
#
_symmetry.space_group_name_H-M   'P 1'
#
loop_
_entity.id
_entity.type
_entity.pdbx_description
1 polymer ?
#
loop_
_entity_poly.entity_id
_entity_poly.type
_entity_poly.pdbx_seq_one_letter_code
_entity_poly.pdbx_strand_id
1 'polypeptide(L)'
;MSELKIIRTGYYDKVGKKADENDFTYITFNIGKDANPVDGDLFVQFSKIKGAPVIIAEYGDNEFGGNFGRPWDLPTIEEAGEKFESLKELIPELKEIGVSKGIDWI
;
A
#
# COMPACT_ATOMS: atom_id res chain seq x y z
N MET A 1 12.82 -17.64 6.18
CA MET A 1 11.45 -17.17 5.88
C MET A 1 11.63 -15.97 4.97
N SER A 2 11.00 -15.95 3.80
CA SER A 2 11.17 -14.84 2.86
C SER A 2 10.45 -13.60 3.39
N GLU A 3 11.21 -12.56 3.70
CA GLU A 3 10.72 -11.27 4.20
C GLU A 3 9.88 -10.58 3.10
N LEU A 4 8.77 -9.95 3.51
CA LEU A 4 7.95 -9.15 2.60
C LEU A 4 8.72 -7.88 2.23
N LYS A 5 8.55 -7.43 0.99
CA LYS A 5 9.21 -6.22 0.48
C LYS A 5 8.26 -5.46 -0.43
N ILE A 6 8.56 -4.18 -0.65
CA ILE A 6 7.87 -3.37 -1.65
C ILE A 6 8.29 -3.87 -3.04
N ILE A 7 7.37 -4.53 -3.75
CA ILE A 7 7.59 -5.08 -5.09
C ILE A 7 7.38 -4.02 -6.16
N ARG A 8 6.38 -3.17 -5.96
CA ARG A 8 6.00 -2.15 -6.94
C ARG A 8 5.44 -0.93 -6.27
N THR A 9 5.87 0.23 -6.76
CA THR A 9 5.29 1.53 -6.43
C THR A 9 4.54 2.06 -7.64
N GLY A 10 3.36 2.65 -7.42
CA GLY A 10 2.55 3.28 -8.45
C GLY A 10 2.09 4.66 -8.03
N TYR A 11 1.96 5.57 -8.99
CA TYR A 11 1.51 6.94 -8.78
C TYR A 11 0.26 7.19 -9.61
N TYR A 12 -0.77 7.76 -9.00
CA TYR A 12 -2.07 7.96 -9.64
C TYR A 12 -2.66 9.33 -9.34
N ASP A 13 -3.40 9.87 -10.28
CA ASP A 13 -4.18 11.10 -10.11
C ASP A 13 -5.49 10.84 -9.33
N LYS A 14 -6.24 11.90 -9.07
CA LYS A 14 -7.52 11.87 -8.34
C LYS A 14 -8.62 11.00 -8.98
N VAL A 15 -8.47 10.60 -10.25
CA VAL A 15 -9.43 9.73 -10.95
C VAL A 15 -8.89 8.31 -11.13
N GLY A 16 -7.73 7.98 -10.55
CA GLY A 16 -7.12 6.66 -10.61
C GLY A 16 -6.35 6.38 -11.90
N LYS A 17 -6.00 7.40 -12.69
CA LYS A 17 -5.10 7.25 -13.84
C LYS A 17 -3.66 7.35 -13.41
N LYS A 18 -2.75 6.65 -14.10
CA LYS A 18 -1.31 6.77 -13.85
C LYS A 18 -0.87 8.22 -13.98
N ALA A 19 -0.06 8.66 -13.03
CA ALA A 19 0.49 10.01 -12.94
C ALA A 19 2.01 9.98 -12.81
N ASP A 20 2.63 11.14 -12.94
CA ASP A 20 4.05 11.33 -12.64
C ASP A 20 4.30 11.27 -11.12
N GLU A 21 5.50 10.84 -10.73
CA GLU A 21 5.86 10.72 -9.31
C GLU A 21 5.91 12.07 -8.56
N ASN A 22 5.94 13.19 -9.28
CA ASN A 22 5.92 14.53 -8.69
C ASN A 22 4.50 15.13 -8.66
N ASP A 23 3.63 14.71 -9.58
CA ASP A 23 2.28 15.26 -9.77
C ASP A 23 1.19 14.18 -9.65
N PHE A 24 1.11 13.57 -8.47
CA PHE A 24 0.14 12.53 -8.15
C PHE A 24 -0.77 12.91 -6.97
N THR A 25 -1.90 12.23 -6.87
CA THR A 25 -2.83 12.29 -5.71
C THR A 25 -2.68 11.09 -4.79
N TYR A 26 -2.52 9.88 -5.36
CA TYR A 26 -2.33 8.64 -4.62
C TYR A 26 -1.01 7.96 -4.98
N ILE A 27 -0.33 7.42 -3.96
CA ILE A 27 0.80 6.50 -4.13
C ILE A 27 0.35 5.13 -3.64
N THR A 28 0.68 4.09 -4.38
CA THR A 28 0.31 2.71 -4.07
C THR A 28 1.54 1.84 -3.96
N PHE A 29 1.52 0.87 -3.07
CA PHE A 29 2.58 -0.11 -2.83
C PHE A 29 1.98 -1.50 -2.95
N ASN A 30 2.56 -2.33 -3.82
CA ASN A 30 2.35 -3.76 -3.78
C ASN A 30 3.46 -4.36 -2.92
N ILE A 31 3.07 -4.96 -1.81
CA ILE A 31 3.95 -5.58 -0.83
C ILE A 31 3.78 -7.08 -0.95
N GLY A 32 4.87 -7.78 -1.19
CA GLY A 32 4.85 -9.22 -1.41
C GLY A 32 6.24 -9.82 -1.34
N LYS A 33 6.31 -11.12 -1.60
CA LYS A 33 7.60 -11.84 -1.64
C LYS A 33 8.28 -11.72 -3.00
N ASP A 34 7.48 -11.79 -4.06
CA ASP A 34 7.92 -11.84 -5.45
C ASP A 34 7.03 -11.02 -6.38
N ALA A 35 7.36 -10.98 -7.67
CA ALA A 35 6.62 -10.22 -8.67
C ALA A 35 5.20 -10.75 -8.92
N ASN A 36 4.96 -12.04 -8.67
CA ASN A 36 3.66 -12.65 -8.82
C ASN A 36 2.91 -12.57 -7.48
N PRO A 37 1.66 -12.07 -7.47
CA PRO A 37 0.86 -12.00 -6.26
C PRO A 37 0.63 -13.40 -5.68
N VAL A 38 0.76 -13.51 -4.36
CA VAL A 38 0.43 -14.72 -3.61
C VAL A 38 -0.44 -14.38 -2.40
N ASP A 39 -1.07 -15.40 -1.82
CA ASP A 39 -1.86 -15.26 -0.59
C ASP A 39 -1.11 -14.48 0.49
N GLY A 40 -1.78 -13.45 1.03
CA GLY A 40 -1.25 -12.58 2.08
C GLY A 40 -0.40 -11.40 1.59
N ASP A 41 -0.19 -11.26 0.28
CA ASP A 41 0.38 -10.03 -0.28
C ASP A 41 -0.56 -8.85 -0.04
N LEU A 42 0.00 -7.66 0.17
CA LEU A 42 -0.76 -6.47 0.52
C LEU A 42 -0.68 -5.43 -0.59
N PHE A 43 -1.81 -4.81 -0.86
CA PHE A 43 -1.89 -3.54 -1.57
C PHE A 43 -2.08 -2.43 -0.54
N VAL A 44 -1.22 -1.43 -0.53
CA VAL A 44 -1.29 -0.28 0.38
C VAL A 44 -1.39 0.99 -0.45
N GLN A 45 -2.25 1.91 -0.07
CA GLN A 45 -2.39 3.20 -0.74
C GLN A 45 -2.34 4.35 0.26
N PHE A 46 -1.50 5.34 -0.02
CA PHE A 46 -1.50 6.63 0.66
C PHE A 46 -2.00 7.73 -0.27
N SER A 47 -2.56 8.78 0.33
CA SER A 47 -3.07 9.96 -0.37
C SER A 47 -2.25 11.18 0.02
N LYS A 48 -2.05 12.13 -0.90
CA LYS A 48 -1.51 13.45 -0.52
C LYS A 48 -2.51 14.28 0.30
N ILE A 49 -3.79 13.89 0.32
CA ILE A 49 -4.83 14.61 1.06
C ILE A 49 -4.67 14.31 2.56
N LYS A 50 -4.35 15.35 3.34
CA LYS A 50 -4.19 15.23 4.79
C LYS A 50 -5.46 14.74 5.47
N GLY A 51 -5.33 13.71 6.30
CA GLY A 51 -6.43 13.09 7.04
C GLY A 51 -7.27 12.11 6.22
N ALA A 52 -6.87 11.79 4.99
CA ALA A 52 -7.42 10.63 4.29
C ALA A 52 -7.00 9.34 5.03
N PRO A 53 -7.78 8.25 4.96
CA PRO A 53 -7.33 6.97 5.50
C PRO A 53 -6.23 6.35 4.64
N VAL A 54 -5.38 5.55 5.29
CA VAL A 54 -4.54 4.54 4.63
C VAL A 54 -5.46 3.42 4.16
N ILE A 55 -5.41 3.11 2.85
CA ILE A 55 -6.22 2.03 2.29
C ILE A 55 -5.34 0.79 2.15
N ILE A 56 -5.82 -0.34 2.65
CA ILE A 56 -5.12 -1.62 2.51
C ILE A 56 -6.07 -2.67 1.93
N ALA A 57 -5.59 -3.51 1.04
CA ALA A 57 -6.30 -4.71 0.62
C ALA A 57 -5.34 -5.90 0.61
N GLU A 58 -5.83 -7.07 1.03
CA GLU A 58 -5.06 -8.30 1.05
C GLU A 58 -5.40 -9.12 -0.19
N TYR A 59 -4.38 -9.69 -0.81
CA TYR A 59 -4.54 -10.60 -1.93
C TYR A 59 -4.96 -11.98 -1.42
N GLY A 60 -6.05 -12.48 -1.99
CA GLY A 60 -6.49 -13.86 -1.84
C GLY A 60 -6.49 -14.55 -3.19
N ASP A 61 -5.76 -15.66 -3.28
CA ASP A 61 -5.79 -16.61 -4.36
C ASP A 61 -7.13 -17.37 -4.33
N ASN A 62 -7.65 -17.62 -5.52
CA ASN A 62 -8.93 -18.30 -5.67
C ASN A 62 -8.91 -19.10 -6.98
N GLU A 63 -9.97 -19.88 -7.21
CA GLU A 63 -10.09 -20.75 -8.39
C GLU A 63 -10.03 -20.00 -9.74
N PHE A 64 -10.10 -18.67 -9.75
CA PHE A 64 -10.03 -17.80 -10.94
C PHE A 64 -8.69 -17.05 -11.07
N GLY A 65 -7.68 -17.38 -10.26
CA GLY A 65 -6.36 -16.76 -10.31
C GLY A 65 -6.16 -15.57 -9.37
N GLY A 66 -7.05 -15.41 -8.38
CA GLY A 66 -6.89 -14.52 -7.23
C GLY A 66 -7.26 -13.05 -7.47
N ASN A 67 -7.57 -12.35 -6.37
CA ASN A 67 -7.87 -10.93 -6.38
C ASN A 67 -7.59 -10.29 -5.03
N PHE A 68 -7.39 -8.96 -5.04
CA PHE A 68 -7.46 -8.19 -3.81
C PHE A 68 -8.89 -8.24 -3.26
N GLY A 69 -8.99 -8.56 -1.97
CA GLY A 69 -10.23 -8.56 -1.23
C GLY A 69 -10.82 -7.17 -1.04
N ARG A 70 -11.84 -7.08 -0.19
CA ARG A 70 -12.44 -5.79 0.17
C ARG A 70 -11.39 -4.93 0.89
N PRO A 71 -11.18 -3.68 0.47
CA PRO A 71 -10.21 -2.81 1.14
C PRO A 71 -10.68 -2.41 2.53
N TRP A 72 -9.72 -2.12 3.39
CA TRP A 72 -9.89 -1.51 4.70
C TRP A 72 -9.39 -0.08 4.67
N ASP A 73 -10.22 0.82 5.19
CA ASP A 73 -9.88 2.23 5.39
C ASP A 73 -9.42 2.40 6.83
N LEU A 74 -8.13 2.64 7.02
CA LEU A 74 -7.50 2.74 8.34
C LEU A 74 -7.01 4.17 8.58
N PRO A 75 -7.33 4.80 9.72
CA PRO A 75 -6.93 6.16 10.03
C PRO A 75 -5.43 6.43 9.93
N THR A 76 -4.59 5.48 10.38
CA THR A 76 -3.13 5.63 10.38
C THR A 76 -2.42 4.37 9.90
N ILE A 77 -1.13 4.50 9.57
CA ILE A 77 -0.31 3.36 9.18
C ILE A 77 0.02 2.45 10.38
N GLU A 78 -0.01 2.95 11.60
CA GLU A 78 0.15 2.14 12.81
C GLU A 78 -1.05 1.20 13.01
N GLU A 79 -2.28 1.71 12.87
CA GLU A 79 -3.49 0.87 12.92
C GLU A 79 -3.47 -0.20 11.81
N ALA A 80 -2.92 0.16 10.64
CA ALA A 80 -2.61 -0.81 9.59
C ALA A 80 -1.61 -1.88 10.03
N GLY A 81 -0.53 -1.53 10.70
CA GLY A 81 0.42 -2.49 11.25
C GLY A 81 -0.17 -3.39 12.33
N GLU A 82 -1.07 -2.88 13.16
CA GLU A 82 -1.77 -3.69 14.16
C GLU A 82 -2.68 -4.74 13.52
N LYS A 83 -3.32 -4.37 12.41
CA LYS A 83 -4.22 -5.26 11.67
C LYS A 83 -3.49 -6.25 10.77
N PHE A 84 -2.41 -5.81 10.12
CA PHE A 84 -1.59 -6.59 9.19
C PHE A 84 -0.18 -6.71 9.76
N GLU A 85 0.06 -7.78 10.52
CA GLU A 85 1.36 -8.00 11.16
C GLU A 85 2.53 -8.01 10.15
N SER A 86 2.26 -8.54 8.95
CA SER A 86 3.15 -8.52 7.79
C SER A 86 3.62 -7.13 7.36
N LEU A 87 2.86 -6.08 7.67
CA LEU A 87 3.19 -4.70 7.30
C LEU A 87 4.16 -4.05 8.29
N LYS A 88 4.20 -4.49 9.55
CA LYS A 88 4.88 -3.78 10.65
C LYS A 88 6.35 -3.49 10.35
N GLU A 89 7.05 -4.44 9.73
CA GLU A 89 8.47 -4.32 9.40
C GLU A 89 8.74 -3.29 8.30
N LEU A 90 7.75 -3.02 7.44
CA LEU A 90 7.84 -2.09 6.31
C LEU A 90 7.31 -0.70 6.62
N ILE A 91 6.63 -0.49 7.76
CA ILE A 91 6.11 0.83 8.17
C ILE A 91 7.18 1.92 8.12
N PRO A 92 8.41 1.73 8.65
CA PRO A 92 9.43 2.76 8.60
C PRO A 92 9.78 3.18 7.17
N GLU A 93 9.97 2.21 6.26
CA GLU A 93 10.29 2.46 4.84
C GLU A 93 9.12 3.15 4.14
N LEU A 94 7.89 2.71 4.37
CA LEU A 94 6.68 3.31 3.80
C LEU A 94 6.50 4.76 4.24
N LYS A 95 6.74 5.07 5.53
CA LYS A 95 6.72 6.44 6.05
C LYS A 95 7.81 7.29 5.42
N GLU A 96 9.04 6.78 5.32
CA GLU A 96 10.14 7.50 4.67
C GLU A 96 9.79 7.86 3.23
N ILE A 97 9.26 6.91 2.45
CA ILE A 97 8.81 7.16 1.08
C ILE A 97 7.67 8.19 1.08
N GLY A 98 6.67 8.03 1.94
CA GLY A 98 5.53 8.96 2.07
C GLY A 98 6.00 10.40 2.32
N VAL A 99 6.84 10.61 3.33
CA VAL A 99 7.42 11.91 3.69
C VAL A 99 8.23 12.48 2.52
N SER A 100 9.07 11.67 1.86
CA SER A 100 9.85 12.11 0.70
C SER A 100 8.99 12.61 -0.46
N LYS A 101 7.74 12.16 -0.55
CA LYS A 101 6.76 12.55 -1.57
C LYS A 101 5.74 13.58 -1.09
N GLY A 102 5.98 14.19 0.07
CA GLY A 102 5.15 15.27 0.63
C GLY A 102 3.90 14.79 1.36
N ILE A 103 3.88 13.54 1.82
CA ILE A 103 2.82 12.97 2.66
C ILE A 103 3.35 12.82 4.08
N ASP A 104 3.29 13.91 4.84
CA ASP A 104 3.91 14.05 6.17
C ASP A 104 3.01 13.61 7.34
N TRP A 105 1.78 13.21 7.04
CA TRP A 105 0.77 12.86 8.04
C TRP A 105 0.60 11.35 8.26
N ILE A 106 1.32 10.53 7.48
CA ILE A 106 1.28 9.06 7.57
C ILE A 106 2.14 8.57 8.72
#